data_AF-A0A5A9EXP3-F1
#
_entry.id   AF-A0A5A9EXP3-F1
#
_cell.length_a   1.000
_cell.length_b   1.000
_cell.length_c   1.000
_cell.angle_alpha   90.00
_cell.angle_beta   90.00
_cell.angle_gamma   90.00
#
_symmetry.space_group_name_H-M   'P 1'
#
loop_
_entity.id
_entity.type
_entity.pdbx_description
1 polymer ?
#
loop_
_entity_poly.entity_id
_entity_poly.type
_entity_poly.pdbx_seq_one_letter_code
_entity_poly.pdbx_strand_id
1 'polypeptide(L)'
;MNDYCIASGYRHRLDPAYTEDTDGSRVVWQPDVYAAAAVLADRYGARTIIDIGCGGAKKLGLLAGRFSVVGIDYGSNIEYCRATYPFGRWLTVDLDGEEAPALAEALRSLGPETLADAVVVCSDVIEHLVRPDGLLKVLAGIAPAVRACLISTPERERTHHPGHAGPPPNPCHVREWTLAEFRALLDRFGLPVMHAGLTASHNRGRPKSTILAVIDRNARPAALARQERPVTALLVTRDDAEHVEGLVGRLHADGIRIHAIDLGSTDGTHELLGGQSAKLAALERIATPLVADDGKFDSFWHHVEDVAASCPGHWMLLLEGNQRAAPTVFGPSLRSALAGVEASGFNAVSFTGLDFHPVDGGYGRALDAEAYFGICSFARSTASRHLTRAWIQPDSHSVGLADTAGCAPLFIGRRDFPYRFLMKSYPKRRFLPEDPWLPARVAHNAAWGFPPGGLDLMDFHQPDFLDRNFTECVFGVGVLRHDFGL
;
A
#
# COMPACT_ATOMS: atom_id res chain seq x y z
N MET A 1 -17.53 -30.81 -9.22
CA MET A 1 -17.50 -29.81 -8.15
C MET A 1 -16.35 -28.87 -8.49
N ASN A 2 -16.58 -27.56 -8.63
CA ASN A 2 -15.47 -26.63 -8.81
C ASN A 2 -14.61 -26.69 -7.55
N ASP A 3 -13.33 -26.98 -7.71
CA ASP A 3 -12.36 -27.03 -6.61
C ASP A 3 -12.09 -25.64 -5.98
N TYR A 4 -12.59 -24.56 -6.59
CA TYR A 4 -12.38 -23.16 -6.18
C TYR A 4 -10.91 -22.84 -5.87
N CYS A 5 -9.99 -23.46 -6.63
CA CYS A 5 -8.55 -23.31 -6.47
C CYS A 5 -8.00 -23.69 -5.09
N ILE A 6 -8.72 -24.49 -4.30
CA ILE A 6 -8.28 -24.94 -2.97
C ILE A 6 -7.53 -26.27 -3.05
N ALA A 7 -6.65 -26.53 -2.08
CA ALA A 7 -5.89 -27.77 -2.02
C ALA A 7 -6.77 -29.03 -2.13
N SER A 8 -6.27 -30.02 -2.88
CA SER A 8 -6.93 -31.33 -3.01
C SER A 8 -7.11 -31.99 -1.64
N GLY A 9 -8.30 -32.57 -1.41
CA GLY A 9 -8.64 -33.23 -0.14
C GLY A 9 -9.19 -32.29 0.94
N TYR A 10 -9.35 -30.99 0.65
CA TYR A 10 -10.02 -30.06 1.55
C TYR A 10 -11.48 -30.47 1.80
N ARG A 11 -11.91 -30.42 3.07
CA ARG A 11 -13.27 -30.73 3.50
C ARG A 11 -14.08 -29.45 3.64
N HIS A 12 -15.08 -29.28 2.76
CA HIS A 12 -16.02 -28.16 2.80
C HIS A 12 -17.17 -28.41 3.79
N ARG A 13 -17.68 -27.35 4.40
CA ARG A 13 -18.97 -27.38 5.12
C ARG A 13 -20.06 -26.87 4.19
N LEU A 14 -20.93 -27.76 3.68
CA LEU A 14 -21.99 -27.39 2.73
C LEU A 14 -23.31 -26.96 3.39
N ASP A 15 -23.34 -27.01 4.73
CA ASP A 15 -24.45 -26.57 5.57
C ASP A 15 -23.89 -25.65 6.68
N PRO A 16 -23.53 -24.40 6.35
CA PRO A 16 -23.00 -23.45 7.32
C PRO A 16 -24.09 -22.87 8.22
N ALA A 17 -23.72 -22.53 9.46
CA ALA A 17 -24.59 -21.72 10.31
C ALA A 17 -24.68 -20.28 9.78
N TYR A 18 -25.82 -19.62 10.02
CA TYR A 18 -25.97 -18.19 9.68
C TYR A 18 -25.23 -17.30 10.69
N THR A 19 -24.57 -16.25 10.19
CA THR A 19 -23.88 -15.25 11.01
C THR A 19 -24.79 -14.06 11.27
N GLU A 20 -25.25 -13.91 12.51
CA GLU A 20 -25.91 -12.69 12.97
C GLU A 20 -24.85 -11.72 13.54
N ASP A 21 -24.68 -10.55 12.91
CA ASP A 21 -23.70 -9.51 13.31
C ASP A 21 -24.40 -8.32 13.95
N THR A 22 -25.30 -8.58 14.90
CA THR A 22 -26.09 -7.56 15.60
C THR A 22 -25.59 -7.28 17.01
N ASP A 23 -24.58 -8.02 17.48
CA ASP A 23 -24.10 -7.94 18.85
C ASP A 23 -23.07 -6.82 19.08
N GLY A 24 -23.20 -6.13 20.22
CA GLY A 24 -22.37 -4.99 20.65
C GLY A 24 -20.91 -5.32 21.01
N SER A 25 -20.30 -6.33 20.37
CA SER A 25 -18.92 -6.74 20.61
C SER A 25 -17.95 -5.56 20.52
N ARG A 26 -17.02 -5.48 21.48
CA ARG A 26 -15.92 -4.51 21.46
C ARG A 26 -14.79 -4.91 20.50
N VAL A 27 -14.80 -6.15 20.00
CA VAL A 27 -13.85 -6.60 18.98
C VAL A 27 -14.37 -6.15 17.63
N VAL A 28 -13.55 -5.40 16.89
CA VAL A 28 -13.83 -5.06 15.48
C VAL A 28 -12.99 -5.98 14.62
N TRP A 29 -13.66 -6.78 13.78
CA TRP A 29 -13.03 -7.67 12.81
C TRP A 29 -12.69 -6.92 11.52
N GLN A 30 -11.54 -7.30 10.95
CA GLN A 30 -10.97 -6.78 9.71
C GLN A 30 -10.95 -5.24 9.60
N PRO A 31 -10.49 -4.51 10.64
CA PRO A 31 -10.63 -3.05 10.71
C PRO A 31 -9.88 -2.31 9.59
N ASP A 32 -8.77 -2.88 9.13
CA ASP A 32 -7.91 -2.25 8.11
C ASP A 32 -8.56 -2.25 6.71
N VAL A 33 -9.56 -3.11 6.44
CA VAL A 33 -10.26 -3.17 5.14
C VAL A 33 -11.04 -1.89 4.88
N TYR A 34 -11.75 -1.40 5.88
CA TYR A 34 -12.56 -0.17 5.78
C TYR A 34 -11.67 1.08 5.78
N ALA A 35 -10.53 1.04 6.48
CA ALA A 35 -9.52 2.09 6.38
C ALA A 35 -8.94 2.17 4.95
N ALA A 36 -8.59 1.02 4.36
CA ALA A 36 -8.13 0.97 2.97
C ALA A 36 -9.22 1.44 1.98
N ALA A 37 -10.48 1.08 2.20
CA ALA A 37 -11.60 1.55 1.38
C ALA A 37 -11.75 3.08 1.44
N ALA A 38 -11.61 3.69 2.62
CA ALA A 38 -11.65 5.15 2.78
C ALA A 38 -10.49 5.83 2.04
N VAL A 39 -9.26 5.30 2.14
CA VAL A 39 -8.09 5.81 1.40
C VAL A 39 -8.35 5.76 -0.10
N LEU A 40 -8.81 4.62 -0.61
CA LEU A 40 -9.11 4.46 -2.03
C LEU A 40 -10.19 5.43 -2.47
N ALA A 41 -11.25 5.60 -1.68
CA ALA A 41 -12.33 6.52 -2.00
C ALA A 41 -11.83 7.97 -2.05
N ASP A 42 -11.10 8.44 -1.04
CA ASP A 42 -10.51 9.78 -1.00
C ASP A 42 -9.60 10.02 -2.22
N ARG A 43 -8.72 9.06 -2.53
CA ARG A 43 -7.70 9.20 -3.60
C ARG A 43 -8.29 9.12 -5.00
N TYR A 44 -9.34 8.32 -5.19
CA TYR A 44 -10.07 8.28 -6.45
C TYR A 44 -11.10 9.40 -6.60
N GLY A 45 -11.37 10.17 -5.53
CA GLY A 45 -12.46 11.12 -5.47
C GLY A 45 -13.83 10.45 -5.51
N ALA A 46 -13.92 9.20 -5.04
CA ALA A 46 -15.16 8.44 -4.95
C ALA A 46 -16.00 8.96 -3.78
N ARG A 47 -17.31 9.11 -3.97
CA ARG A 47 -18.22 9.56 -2.91
C ARG A 47 -19.11 8.46 -2.34
N THR A 48 -19.07 7.27 -2.94
CA THR A 48 -19.92 6.14 -2.52
C THR A 48 -19.09 4.96 -2.04
N ILE A 49 -19.50 4.37 -0.92
CA ILE A 49 -19.03 3.05 -0.47
C ILE A 49 -20.20 2.07 -0.63
N ILE A 50 -19.96 0.97 -1.35
CA ILE A 50 -20.92 -0.14 -1.49
C ILE A 50 -20.33 -1.32 -0.72
N ASP A 51 -21.03 -1.81 0.30
CA ASP A 51 -20.59 -2.95 1.11
C ASP A 51 -21.49 -4.16 0.83
N ILE A 52 -20.90 -5.20 0.25
CA ILE A 52 -21.54 -6.47 -0.07
C ILE A 52 -21.27 -7.42 1.10
N GLY A 53 -22.34 -7.92 1.73
CA GLY A 53 -22.26 -8.62 3.02
C GLY A 53 -21.97 -7.65 4.17
N CYS A 54 -22.77 -6.57 4.27
CA CYS A 54 -22.48 -5.49 5.22
C CYS A 54 -22.70 -5.85 6.70
N GLY A 55 -23.26 -7.03 6.99
CA GLY A 55 -23.60 -7.48 8.34
C GLY A 55 -24.50 -6.46 9.04
N GLY A 56 -24.24 -6.22 10.32
CA GLY A 56 -24.92 -5.17 11.08
C GLY A 56 -24.40 -3.75 10.81
N ALA A 57 -23.64 -3.51 9.74
CA ALA A 57 -23.17 -2.21 9.25
C ALA A 57 -22.40 -1.31 10.25
N LYS A 58 -21.98 -1.84 11.41
CA LYS A 58 -21.23 -1.08 12.43
C LYS A 58 -19.97 -0.42 11.87
N LYS A 59 -19.24 -1.15 11.00
CA LYS A 59 -18.01 -0.67 10.34
C LYS A 59 -18.32 0.49 9.36
N LEU A 60 -19.48 0.47 8.71
CA LEU A 60 -19.93 1.54 7.82
C LEU A 60 -20.30 2.82 8.54
N GLY A 61 -20.71 2.73 9.81
CA GLY A 61 -20.92 3.91 10.66
C GLY A 61 -19.69 4.82 10.77
N LEU A 62 -18.47 4.27 10.62
CA LEU A 62 -17.21 5.03 10.62
C LEU A 62 -16.98 5.83 9.34
N LEU A 63 -17.65 5.44 8.24
CA LEU A 63 -17.53 6.05 6.92
C LEU A 63 -18.73 6.97 6.59
N ALA A 64 -19.84 6.75 7.30
CA ALA A 64 -21.04 7.57 7.20
C ALA A 64 -20.74 9.04 7.50
N GLY A 65 -21.34 9.94 6.71
CA GLY A 65 -21.11 11.39 6.80
C GLY A 65 -19.93 11.90 5.96
N ARG A 66 -18.95 11.03 5.66
CA ARG A 66 -17.91 11.31 4.65
C ARG A 66 -18.30 10.79 3.27
N PHE A 67 -18.96 9.64 3.24
CA PHE A 67 -19.40 8.98 2.01
C PHE A 67 -20.89 8.64 2.06
N SER A 68 -21.50 8.54 0.88
CA SER A 68 -22.79 7.86 0.71
C SER A 68 -22.58 6.36 0.87
N VAL A 69 -23.45 5.71 1.63
CA VAL A 69 -23.29 4.28 1.98
C VAL A 69 -24.44 3.46 1.40
N VAL A 70 -24.08 2.39 0.71
CA VAL A 70 -25.00 1.33 0.29
C VAL A 70 -24.57 0.04 0.97
N GLY A 71 -25.44 -0.56 1.78
CA GLY A 71 -25.23 -1.88 2.37
C GLY A 71 -26.11 -2.92 1.69
N ILE A 72 -25.53 -4.07 1.38
CA ILE A 72 -26.21 -5.21 0.78
C ILE A 72 -26.02 -6.42 1.69
N ASP A 73 -27.11 -6.98 2.20
CA ASP A 73 -27.11 -8.20 3.03
C ASP A 73 -28.52 -8.83 2.99
N TYR A 74 -28.80 -9.84 3.81
CA TYR A 74 -30.12 -10.45 3.93
C TYR A 74 -30.48 -10.74 5.39
N GLY A 75 -31.71 -11.21 5.63
CA GLY A 75 -32.15 -11.67 6.96
C GLY A 75 -32.13 -10.58 8.05
N SER A 76 -31.82 -11.01 9.28
CA SER A 76 -31.85 -10.15 10.48
C SER A 76 -30.82 -9.02 10.42
N ASN A 77 -29.69 -9.21 9.73
CA ASN A 77 -28.65 -8.19 9.56
C ASN A 77 -29.17 -6.94 8.84
N ILE A 78 -29.82 -7.12 7.68
CA ILE A 78 -30.31 -5.97 6.89
C ILE A 78 -31.56 -5.31 7.53
N GLU A 79 -32.38 -6.10 8.22
CA GLU A 79 -33.49 -5.58 9.03
C GLU A 79 -32.99 -4.70 10.17
N TYR A 80 -31.97 -5.15 10.91
CA TYR A 80 -31.29 -4.37 11.94
C TYR A 80 -30.72 -3.06 11.37
N CYS A 81 -30.07 -3.10 10.21
CA CYS A 81 -29.53 -1.90 9.57
C CYS A 81 -30.61 -0.86 9.26
N ARG A 82 -31.75 -1.29 8.70
CA ARG A 82 -32.90 -0.42 8.40
C ARG A 82 -33.52 0.19 9.65
N ALA A 83 -33.59 -0.57 10.74
CA ALA A 83 -34.14 -0.10 12.00
C ALA A 83 -33.20 0.86 12.74
N THR A 84 -31.88 0.67 12.60
CA THR A 84 -30.87 1.34 13.42
C THR A 84 -30.24 2.55 12.74
N TYR A 85 -30.02 2.50 11.42
CA TYR A 85 -29.19 3.47 10.72
C TYR A 85 -29.97 4.28 9.66
N PRO A 86 -30.16 5.60 9.87
CA PRO A 86 -30.87 6.45 8.91
C PRO A 86 -29.99 6.91 7.74
N PHE A 87 -28.67 6.67 7.77
CA PHE A 87 -27.71 7.24 6.82
C PHE A 87 -27.48 6.42 5.54
N GLY A 88 -27.94 5.16 5.48
CA GLY A 88 -27.58 4.21 4.42
C GLY A 88 -28.75 3.79 3.55
N ARG A 89 -28.44 3.38 2.31
CA ARG A 89 -29.36 2.63 1.45
C ARG A 89 -29.14 1.14 1.66
N TRP A 90 -30.17 0.44 2.14
CA TRP A 90 -30.07 -0.97 2.57
C TRP A 90 -30.82 -1.89 1.61
N LEU A 91 -30.09 -2.70 0.84
CA LEU A 91 -30.64 -3.64 -0.16
C LEU A 91 -30.62 -5.07 0.38
N THR A 92 -31.71 -5.81 0.15
CA THR A 92 -31.81 -7.22 0.55
C THR A 92 -31.39 -8.13 -0.60
N VAL A 93 -30.32 -8.90 -0.42
CA VAL A 93 -29.84 -9.90 -1.39
C VAL A 93 -29.24 -11.08 -0.64
N ASP A 94 -29.74 -12.28 -0.90
CA ASP A 94 -29.07 -13.53 -0.50
C ASP A 94 -27.98 -13.86 -1.53
N LEU A 95 -26.73 -13.94 -1.08
CA LEU A 95 -25.55 -14.14 -1.92
C LEU A 95 -25.29 -15.61 -2.25
N ASP A 96 -25.92 -16.57 -1.55
CA ASP A 96 -25.74 -18.01 -1.74
C ASP A 96 -26.97 -18.71 -2.36
N GLY A 97 -28.07 -17.96 -2.49
CA GLY A 97 -29.32 -18.37 -3.14
C GLY A 97 -29.14 -18.82 -4.60
N GLU A 98 -30.15 -19.51 -5.15
CA GLU A 98 -30.15 -20.03 -6.53
C GLU A 98 -30.08 -18.93 -7.61
N GLU A 99 -30.30 -17.68 -7.22
CA GLU A 99 -30.37 -16.53 -8.11
C GLU A 99 -29.11 -15.64 -8.05
N ALA A 100 -28.01 -16.08 -8.66
CA ALA A 100 -26.90 -15.19 -9.04
C ALA A 100 -27.33 -13.87 -9.75
N PRO A 101 -28.49 -13.76 -10.45
CA PRO A 101 -28.98 -12.50 -10.99
C PRO A 101 -29.30 -11.40 -9.96
N ALA A 102 -29.64 -11.73 -8.71
CA ALA A 102 -30.17 -10.77 -7.74
C ALA A 102 -29.15 -9.70 -7.32
N LEU A 103 -27.90 -10.09 -7.03
CA LEU A 103 -26.83 -9.13 -6.71
C LEU A 103 -26.55 -8.21 -7.90
N ALA A 104 -26.48 -8.79 -9.10
CA ALA A 104 -26.22 -8.02 -10.31
C ALA A 104 -27.34 -7.00 -10.59
N GLU A 105 -28.60 -7.38 -10.32
CA GLU A 105 -29.75 -6.48 -10.43
C GLU A 105 -29.74 -5.38 -9.37
N ALA A 106 -29.46 -5.73 -8.12
CA ALA A 106 -29.34 -4.78 -7.02
C ALA A 106 -28.29 -3.70 -7.35
N LEU A 107 -27.11 -4.11 -7.83
CA LEU A 107 -26.05 -3.19 -8.25
C LEU A 107 -26.45 -2.35 -9.48
N ARG A 108 -27.12 -2.96 -10.49
CA ARG A 108 -27.65 -2.20 -11.64
C ARG A 108 -28.67 -1.15 -11.22
N SER A 109 -29.48 -1.42 -10.19
CA SER A 109 -30.50 -0.49 -9.65
C SER A 109 -29.91 0.75 -8.98
N LEU A 110 -28.60 0.76 -8.70
CA LEU A 110 -27.88 1.96 -8.24
C LEU A 110 -27.63 2.95 -9.38
N GLY A 111 -27.63 2.47 -10.63
CA GLY A 111 -27.33 3.27 -11.81
C GLY A 111 -25.82 3.38 -12.08
N PRO A 112 -25.43 3.66 -13.34
CA PRO A 112 -24.03 3.67 -13.77
C PRO A 112 -23.21 4.79 -13.12
N GLU A 113 -23.82 5.94 -12.81
CA GLU A 113 -23.12 7.05 -12.16
C GLU A 113 -22.68 6.71 -10.74
N THR A 114 -23.55 6.08 -9.94
CA THR A 114 -23.20 5.63 -8.59
C THR A 114 -22.10 4.57 -8.63
N LEU A 115 -22.15 3.61 -9.56
CA LEU A 115 -21.10 2.61 -9.72
C LEU A 115 -19.76 3.26 -10.12
N ALA A 116 -19.77 4.20 -11.06
CA ALA A 116 -18.57 4.95 -11.48
C ALA A 116 -17.92 5.78 -10.36
N ASP A 117 -18.70 6.12 -9.33
CA ASP A 117 -18.30 6.90 -8.15
C ASP A 117 -18.13 6.05 -6.89
N ALA A 118 -18.09 4.71 -7.03
CA ALA A 118 -18.06 3.79 -5.90
C ALA A 118 -16.70 3.11 -5.68
N VAL A 119 -16.38 2.90 -4.41
CA VAL A 119 -15.47 1.84 -3.94
C VAL A 119 -16.34 0.72 -3.34
N VAL A 120 -16.11 -0.51 -3.78
CA VAL A 120 -16.85 -1.69 -3.32
C VAL A 120 -16.05 -2.42 -2.24
N VAL A 121 -16.69 -2.82 -1.16
CA VAL A 121 -16.15 -3.65 -0.09
C VAL A 121 -16.92 -4.97 -0.09
N CYS A 122 -16.21 -6.08 0.04
CA CYS A 122 -16.75 -7.43 0.20
C CYS A 122 -15.89 -8.13 1.25
N SER A 123 -16.17 -7.84 2.53
CA SER A 123 -15.29 -8.17 3.65
C SER A 123 -15.90 -9.25 4.52
N ASP A 124 -15.20 -10.39 4.67
CA ASP A 124 -15.66 -11.51 5.53
C ASP A 124 -16.95 -12.17 4.98
N VAL A 125 -16.96 -12.54 3.70
CA VAL A 125 -18.18 -12.97 2.98
C VAL A 125 -17.97 -14.24 2.18
N ILE A 126 -16.95 -14.28 1.34
CA ILE A 126 -16.78 -15.34 0.33
C ILE A 126 -16.59 -16.75 0.95
N GLU A 127 -16.00 -16.80 2.14
CA GLU A 127 -15.81 -17.97 2.98
C GLU A 127 -17.12 -18.55 3.51
N HIS A 128 -18.19 -17.75 3.59
CA HIS A 128 -19.52 -18.17 4.04
C HIS A 128 -20.37 -18.77 2.91
N LEU A 129 -19.98 -18.59 1.65
CA LEU A 129 -20.79 -19.01 0.50
C LEU A 129 -20.51 -20.45 0.09
N VAL A 130 -21.56 -21.27 -0.03
CA VAL A 130 -21.51 -22.58 -0.66
C VAL A 130 -21.14 -22.44 -2.14
N ARG A 131 -21.66 -21.42 -2.84
CA ARG A 131 -21.41 -21.11 -4.26
C ARG A 131 -20.85 -19.69 -4.48
N PRO A 132 -19.55 -19.47 -4.25
CA PRO A 132 -18.92 -18.16 -4.41
C PRO A 132 -18.79 -17.72 -5.88
N ASP A 133 -19.04 -18.60 -6.86
CA ASP A 133 -18.87 -18.28 -8.27
C ASP A 133 -19.87 -17.21 -8.75
N GLY A 134 -21.08 -17.17 -8.18
CA GLY A 134 -22.06 -16.11 -8.46
C GLY A 134 -21.50 -14.73 -8.08
N LEU A 135 -21.06 -14.58 -6.83
CA LEU A 135 -20.42 -13.37 -6.32
C LEU A 135 -19.21 -12.97 -7.18
N LEU A 136 -18.27 -13.90 -7.43
CA LEU A 136 -17.06 -13.61 -8.19
C LEU A 136 -17.34 -13.16 -9.63
N LYS A 137 -18.32 -13.78 -10.30
CA LYS A 137 -18.76 -13.36 -11.65
C LYS A 137 -19.33 -11.94 -11.65
N VAL A 138 -20.13 -11.59 -10.64
CA VAL A 138 -20.68 -10.24 -10.51
C VAL A 138 -19.58 -9.22 -10.24
N LEU A 139 -18.67 -9.51 -9.30
CA LEU A 139 -17.51 -8.66 -9.02
C LEU A 139 -16.64 -8.45 -10.26
N ALA A 140 -16.39 -9.50 -11.04
CA ALA A 140 -15.65 -9.40 -12.30
C ALA A 140 -16.38 -8.55 -13.34
N GLY A 141 -17.72 -8.63 -13.39
CA GLY A 141 -18.55 -7.82 -14.28
C GLY A 141 -18.56 -6.33 -13.93
N ILE A 142 -18.56 -5.98 -12.64
CA ILE A 142 -18.59 -4.56 -12.19
C ILE A 142 -17.20 -3.95 -12.03
N ALA A 143 -16.13 -4.74 -11.91
CA ALA A 143 -14.78 -4.24 -11.67
C ALA A 143 -14.34 -3.10 -12.64
N PRO A 144 -14.67 -3.14 -13.95
CA PRO A 144 -14.36 -2.02 -14.86
C PRO A 144 -15.17 -0.75 -14.60
N ALA A 145 -16.36 -0.88 -14.00
CA ALA A 145 -17.29 0.21 -13.76
C ALA A 145 -17.06 0.93 -12.43
N VAL A 146 -16.43 0.29 -11.44
CA VAL A 146 -16.16 0.88 -10.11
C VAL A 146 -14.74 1.40 -10.00
N ARG A 147 -14.43 2.19 -8.96
CA ARG A 147 -13.06 2.70 -8.72
C ARG A 147 -12.12 1.61 -8.26
N ALA A 148 -12.57 0.82 -7.29
CA ALA A 148 -11.88 -0.35 -6.79
C ALA A 148 -12.88 -1.28 -6.09
N CYS A 149 -12.51 -2.55 -5.95
CA CYS A 149 -13.19 -3.53 -5.11
C CYS A 149 -12.19 -4.15 -4.14
N LEU A 150 -12.51 -4.13 -2.85
CA LEU A 150 -11.75 -4.79 -1.80
C LEU A 150 -12.46 -6.09 -1.42
N ILE A 151 -11.74 -7.21 -1.48
CA ILE A 151 -12.24 -8.51 -1.03
C ILE A 151 -11.34 -9.01 0.07
N SER A 152 -11.91 -9.51 1.17
CA SER A 152 -11.14 -10.12 2.24
C SER A 152 -11.77 -11.40 2.78
N THR A 153 -10.91 -12.26 3.31
CA THR A 153 -11.25 -13.57 3.86
C THR A 153 -10.08 -14.06 4.74
N PRO A 154 -10.30 -14.89 5.78
CA PRO A 154 -9.23 -15.49 6.56
C PRO A 154 -8.19 -16.21 5.70
N GLU A 155 -6.91 -16.02 6.03
CA GLU A 155 -5.82 -16.84 5.51
C GLU A 155 -5.81 -18.14 6.32
N ARG A 156 -6.10 -19.25 5.66
CA ARG A 156 -6.35 -20.55 6.30
C ARG A 156 -5.20 -21.03 7.20
N GLU A 157 -3.98 -21.03 6.70
CA GLU A 157 -2.84 -21.64 7.39
C GLU A 157 -2.29 -20.74 8.49
N ARG A 158 -2.47 -19.42 8.36
CA ARG A 158 -2.19 -18.44 9.40
C ARG A 158 -3.22 -18.44 10.52
N THR A 159 -4.48 -18.66 10.16
CA THR A 159 -5.58 -18.69 11.13
C THR A 159 -5.54 -19.96 11.97
N HIS A 160 -5.16 -21.09 11.36
CA HIS A 160 -5.14 -22.40 12.04
C HIS A 160 -3.72 -22.93 12.21
N HIS A 161 -3.25 -23.69 11.22
CA HIS A 161 -1.92 -24.27 11.16
C HIS A 161 -1.59 -24.65 9.71
N PRO A 162 -0.31 -24.83 9.36
CA PRO A 162 0.08 -25.32 8.04
C PRO A 162 -0.62 -26.64 7.69
N GLY A 163 -1.09 -26.77 6.44
CA GLY A 163 -1.76 -27.97 5.96
C GLY A 163 -3.17 -28.21 6.52
N HIS A 164 -3.81 -27.22 7.16
CA HIS A 164 -5.19 -27.35 7.61
C HIS A 164 -6.12 -27.71 6.42
N ALA A 165 -6.80 -28.85 6.51
CA ALA A 165 -7.59 -29.44 5.42
C ALA A 165 -9.11 -29.25 5.58
N GLY A 166 -9.53 -28.33 6.45
CA GLY A 166 -10.94 -28.04 6.70
C GLY A 166 -11.72 -29.16 7.42
N PRO A 167 -13.03 -28.92 7.66
CA PRO A 167 -13.69 -27.62 7.50
C PRO A 167 -13.18 -26.61 8.54
N PRO A 168 -13.38 -25.30 8.34
CA PRO A 168 -12.97 -24.30 9.33
C PRO A 168 -13.67 -24.53 10.69
N PRO A 169 -13.00 -24.31 11.83
CA PRO A 169 -13.61 -24.40 13.15
C PRO A 169 -14.83 -23.49 13.34
N ASN A 170 -14.85 -22.30 12.72
CA ASN A 170 -16.03 -21.43 12.71
C ASN A 170 -17.16 -22.14 11.96
N PRO A 171 -18.31 -22.46 12.60
CA PRO A 171 -19.42 -23.17 11.97
C PRO A 171 -20.08 -22.39 10.83
N CYS A 172 -19.89 -21.07 10.75
CA CYS A 172 -20.45 -20.24 9.68
C CYS A 172 -19.62 -20.27 8.40
N HIS A 173 -18.37 -20.73 8.42
CA HIS A 173 -17.52 -20.76 7.23
C HIS A 173 -17.72 -22.06 6.45
N VAL A 174 -17.85 -21.98 5.13
CA VAL A 174 -17.88 -23.12 4.22
C VAL A 174 -16.45 -23.60 3.91
N ARG A 175 -15.55 -22.64 3.65
CA ARG A 175 -14.17 -22.88 3.22
C ARG A 175 -13.29 -21.64 3.42
N GLU A 176 -11.98 -21.85 3.53
CA GLU A 176 -10.97 -20.79 3.68
C GLU A 176 -9.75 -21.11 2.80
N TRP A 177 -9.11 -20.08 2.25
CA TRP A 177 -8.02 -20.21 1.28
C TRP A 177 -6.68 -19.82 1.89
N THR A 178 -5.59 -20.35 1.33
CA THR A 178 -4.30 -19.67 1.48
C THR A 178 -4.25 -18.43 0.59
N LEU A 179 -3.33 -17.50 0.86
CA LEU A 179 -3.14 -16.34 -0.01
C LEU A 179 -2.86 -16.74 -1.47
N ALA A 180 -2.07 -17.80 -1.69
CA ALA A 180 -1.75 -18.30 -3.03
C ALA A 180 -2.98 -18.88 -3.74
N GLU A 181 -3.77 -19.70 -3.04
CA GLU A 181 -5.01 -20.26 -3.58
C GLU A 181 -6.04 -19.18 -3.88
N PHE A 182 -6.15 -18.16 -3.02
CA PHE A 182 -7.05 -17.04 -3.22
C PHE A 182 -6.66 -16.20 -4.42
N ARG A 183 -5.35 -15.89 -4.60
CA ARG A 183 -4.84 -15.24 -5.82
C ARG A 183 -5.22 -16.05 -7.08
N ALA A 184 -5.03 -17.37 -7.05
CA ALA A 184 -5.40 -18.24 -8.16
C ALA A 184 -6.92 -18.29 -8.41
N LEU A 185 -7.74 -18.19 -7.36
CA LEU A 185 -9.19 -18.07 -7.48
C LEU A 185 -9.59 -16.77 -8.18
N LEU A 186 -9.06 -15.63 -7.75
CA LEU A 186 -9.38 -14.34 -8.37
C LEU A 186 -8.95 -14.29 -9.84
N ASP A 187 -7.75 -14.82 -10.15
CA ASP A 187 -7.25 -14.92 -11.52
C ASP A 187 -8.15 -15.80 -12.41
N ARG A 188 -8.60 -16.96 -11.91
CA ARG A 188 -9.53 -17.85 -12.63
C ARG A 188 -10.84 -17.16 -13.03
N PHE A 189 -11.30 -16.19 -12.24
CA PHE A 189 -12.51 -15.41 -12.53
C PHE A 189 -12.23 -14.11 -13.29
N GLY A 190 -10.98 -13.86 -13.72
CA GLY A 190 -10.61 -12.71 -14.54
C GLY A 190 -10.59 -11.37 -13.79
N LEU A 191 -10.44 -11.41 -12.47
CA LEU A 191 -10.39 -10.22 -11.62
C LEU A 191 -8.98 -9.59 -11.68
N PRO A 192 -8.86 -8.32 -12.10
CA PRO A 192 -7.58 -7.65 -12.21
C PRO A 192 -7.07 -7.20 -10.83
N VAL A 193 -6.36 -8.09 -10.15
CA VAL A 193 -5.80 -7.85 -8.82
C VAL A 193 -4.63 -6.86 -8.92
N MET A 194 -4.79 -5.66 -8.36
CA MET A 194 -3.70 -4.69 -8.19
C MET A 194 -2.74 -5.16 -7.11
N HIS A 195 -3.31 -5.59 -5.98
CA HIS A 195 -2.57 -6.09 -4.85
C HIS A 195 -3.35 -7.19 -4.12
N ALA A 196 -2.63 -8.10 -3.48
CA ALA A 196 -3.18 -9.00 -2.47
C ALA A 196 -2.12 -9.25 -1.40
N GLY A 197 -2.51 -9.35 -0.14
CA GLY A 197 -1.61 -9.63 0.97
C GLY A 197 -2.38 -9.80 2.27
N LEU A 198 -1.69 -9.68 3.40
CA LEU A 198 -2.23 -9.91 4.73
C LEU A 198 -2.50 -8.61 5.49
N THR A 199 -3.58 -8.62 6.25
CA THR A 199 -4.02 -7.51 7.08
C THR A 199 -4.48 -7.98 8.46
N ALA A 200 -4.72 -7.02 9.37
CA ALA A 200 -5.10 -7.31 10.74
C ALA A 200 -6.49 -7.97 10.78
N SER A 201 -6.58 -9.15 11.43
CA SER A 201 -7.86 -9.84 11.59
C SER A 201 -8.79 -9.13 12.57
N HIS A 202 -8.27 -8.49 13.62
CA HIS A 202 -9.08 -7.73 14.57
C HIS A 202 -8.30 -6.64 15.31
N ASN A 203 -9.01 -5.69 15.92
CA ASN A 203 -8.41 -4.52 16.57
C ASN A 203 -7.62 -4.80 17.88
N ARG A 204 -7.92 -5.87 18.64
CA ARG A 204 -7.28 -6.13 19.95
C ARG A 204 -5.81 -6.58 19.91
N GLY A 205 -5.47 -7.50 19.01
CA GLY A 205 -4.11 -8.07 18.89
C GLY A 205 -3.55 -7.96 17.48
N ARG A 206 -4.38 -7.54 16.51
CA ARG A 206 -4.02 -7.28 15.11
C ARG A 206 -3.18 -8.38 14.43
N PRO A 207 -3.45 -9.69 14.66
CA PRO A 207 -2.71 -10.72 13.95
C PRO A 207 -2.91 -10.56 12.45
N LYS A 208 -1.83 -10.69 11.68
CA LYS A 208 -1.84 -10.57 10.22
C LYS A 208 -2.25 -11.88 9.56
N SER A 209 -3.52 -12.27 9.75
CA SER A 209 -4.06 -13.56 9.30
C SER A 209 -5.30 -13.42 8.41
N THR A 210 -5.63 -12.21 7.95
CA THR A 210 -6.72 -11.97 6.99
C THR A 210 -6.12 -11.61 5.64
N ILE A 211 -6.54 -12.28 4.58
CA ILE A 211 -6.22 -11.89 3.21
C ILE A 211 -7.03 -10.64 2.86
N LEU A 212 -6.39 -9.64 2.27
CA LEU A 212 -7.03 -8.52 1.60
C LEU A 212 -6.52 -8.47 0.16
N ALA A 213 -7.44 -8.55 -0.80
CA ALA A 213 -7.18 -8.34 -2.21
C ALA A 213 -7.88 -7.07 -2.69
N VAL A 214 -7.19 -6.33 -3.55
CA VAL A 214 -7.66 -5.07 -4.13
C VAL A 214 -7.72 -5.25 -5.63
N ILE A 215 -8.92 -5.21 -6.16
CA ILE A 215 -9.22 -5.25 -7.57
C ILE A 215 -9.39 -3.81 -8.02
N ASP A 216 -8.59 -3.40 -8.98
CA ASP A 216 -8.56 -2.03 -9.45
C ASP A 216 -8.72 -2.04 -10.97
N ARG A 217 -9.57 -1.16 -11.50
CA ARG A 217 -9.75 -1.05 -12.94
C ARG A 217 -8.46 -0.65 -13.66
N ASN A 218 -7.54 0.01 -12.96
CA ASN A 218 -6.23 0.41 -13.46
C ASN A 218 -5.17 -0.70 -13.35
N ALA A 219 -5.47 -1.85 -12.73
CA ALA A 219 -4.52 -2.96 -12.65
C ALA A 219 -4.28 -3.65 -14.01
N ARG A 220 -5.15 -3.43 -15.00
CA ARG A 220 -4.96 -4.02 -16.33
C ARG A 220 -3.89 -3.22 -17.12
N PRO A 221 -2.86 -3.89 -17.69
CA PRO A 221 -1.78 -3.25 -18.43
C PRO A 221 -2.18 -2.65 -19.80
N ALA A 222 -3.48 -2.41 -20.04
CA ALA A 222 -4.05 -2.17 -21.36
C ALA A 222 -3.44 -0.98 -22.13
N ALA A 223 -2.64 -0.15 -21.47
CA ALA A 223 -1.63 0.66 -22.12
C ALA A 223 -0.49 1.03 -21.16
N LEU A 224 0.43 0.10 -20.86
CA LEU A 224 1.85 0.51 -20.69
C LEU A 224 2.41 0.95 -22.07
N ALA A 225 1.65 1.77 -22.79
CA ALA A 225 1.98 2.31 -24.08
C ALA A 225 2.90 3.50 -23.80
N ARG A 226 4.21 3.25 -23.82
CA ARG A 226 5.26 4.18 -24.27
C ARG A 226 5.05 5.66 -23.94
N GLN A 227 4.59 6.04 -22.75
CA GLN A 227 4.76 7.42 -22.32
C GLN A 227 6.18 7.56 -21.81
N GLU A 228 7.02 7.99 -22.73
CA GLU A 228 8.44 8.33 -22.61
C GLU A 228 8.64 9.60 -21.76
N ARG A 229 7.81 9.84 -20.74
CA ARG A 229 8.03 10.98 -19.85
C ARG A 229 9.40 10.76 -19.19
N PRO A 230 10.35 11.69 -19.33
CA PRO A 230 11.64 11.52 -18.71
C PRO A 230 11.48 11.52 -17.18
N VAL A 231 12.28 10.72 -16.50
CA VAL A 231 12.37 10.71 -15.05
C VAL A 231 13.70 11.36 -14.66
N THR A 232 13.65 12.39 -13.83
CA THR A 232 14.81 13.07 -13.24
C THR A 232 14.86 12.81 -11.74
N ALA A 233 15.90 12.13 -11.27
CA ALA A 233 16.23 12.04 -9.86
C ALA A 233 16.98 13.29 -9.39
N LEU A 234 16.44 13.95 -8.37
CA LEU A 234 17.12 14.98 -7.59
C LEU A 234 17.82 14.26 -6.43
N LEU A 235 19.12 13.99 -6.60
CA LEU A 235 19.91 13.20 -5.66
C LEU A 235 20.64 14.14 -4.70
N VAL A 236 20.16 14.25 -3.47
CA VAL A 236 20.75 15.08 -2.41
C VAL A 236 21.70 14.23 -1.58
N THR A 237 22.94 14.67 -1.42
CA THR A 237 23.96 13.90 -0.68
C THR A 237 24.65 14.72 0.38
N ARG A 238 24.92 14.10 1.52
CA ARG A 238 25.77 14.61 2.59
C ARG A 238 26.44 13.44 3.31
N ASP A 239 27.71 13.25 2.99
CA ASP A 239 28.55 12.17 3.52
C ASP A 239 27.91 10.79 3.32
N ASP A 240 27.71 10.44 2.05
CA ASP A 240 27.06 9.23 1.55
C ASP A 240 28.02 8.32 0.75
N ALA A 241 29.34 8.40 0.97
CA ALA A 241 30.34 7.75 0.13
C ALA A 241 30.16 6.23 0.00
N GLU A 242 29.57 5.60 1.01
CA GLU A 242 29.28 4.17 1.05
C GLU A 242 28.10 3.74 0.18
N HIS A 243 27.23 4.69 -0.19
CA HIS A 243 25.95 4.41 -0.83
C HIS A 243 25.82 4.99 -2.24
N VAL A 244 26.45 6.14 -2.53
CA VAL A 244 26.22 6.89 -3.77
C VAL A 244 26.61 6.14 -5.03
N GLU A 245 27.67 5.33 -4.99
CA GLU A 245 28.16 4.61 -6.16
C GLU A 245 27.15 3.58 -6.68
N GLY A 246 26.66 2.73 -5.77
CA GLY A 246 25.60 1.76 -6.08
C GLY A 246 24.27 2.42 -6.45
N LEU A 247 23.91 3.55 -5.80
CA LEU A 247 22.70 4.29 -6.12
C LEU A 247 22.71 4.84 -7.55
N VAL A 248 23.77 5.57 -7.90
CA VAL A 248 23.92 6.19 -9.22
C VAL A 248 23.94 5.11 -10.31
N GLY A 249 24.65 4.00 -10.06
CA GLY A 249 24.65 2.85 -10.96
C GLY A 249 23.25 2.31 -11.24
N ARG A 250 22.43 2.12 -10.19
CA ARG A 250 21.05 1.63 -10.32
C ARG A 250 20.13 2.60 -11.04
N LEU A 251 20.11 3.87 -10.63
CA LEU A 251 19.28 4.90 -11.26
C LEU A 251 19.61 5.04 -12.76
N HIS A 252 20.90 5.03 -13.10
CA HIS A 252 21.34 5.10 -14.49
C HIS A 252 20.94 3.86 -15.29
N ALA A 253 21.02 2.66 -14.71
CA ALA A 253 20.58 1.42 -15.36
C ALA A 253 19.06 1.41 -15.63
N ASP A 254 18.26 2.02 -14.76
CA ASP A 254 16.82 2.27 -14.96
C ASP A 254 16.52 3.42 -15.95
N GLY A 255 17.58 3.99 -16.55
CA GLY A 255 17.51 5.10 -17.50
C GLY A 255 17.10 6.42 -16.87
N ILE A 256 17.16 6.57 -15.54
CA ILE A 256 16.75 7.79 -14.84
C ILE A 256 17.86 8.85 -14.99
N ARG A 257 17.47 10.07 -15.36
CA ARG A 257 18.38 11.22 -15.43
C ARG A 257 18.72 11.66 -14.00
N ILE A 258 20.00 11.90 -13.68
CA ILE A 258 20.42 12.17 -12.29
C ILE A 258 21.00 13.57 -12.18
N HIS A 259 20.35 14.42 -11.38
CA HIS A 259 20.88 15.70 -10.95
C HIS A 259 21.36 15.56 -9.50
N ALA A 260 22.67 15.51 -9.30
CA ALA A 260 23.26 15.31 -7.98
C ALA A 260 23.62 16.66 -7.33
N ILE A 261 23.23 16.83 -6.07
CA ILE A 261 23.50 18.02 -5.26
C ILE A 261 24.26 17.57 -4.01
N ASP A 262 25.58 17.81 -3.99
CA ASP A 262 26.41 17.55 -2.84
C ASP A 262 26.37 18.73 -1.86
N LEU A 263 25.90 18.47 -0.64
CA LEU A 263 25.79 19.49 0.40
C LEU A 263 27.12 19.68 1.16
N GLY A 264 28.25 19.72 0.46
CA GLY A 264 29.57 19.92 1.05
C GLY A 264 30.09 18.70 1.81
N SER A 265 30.00 17.52 1.21
CA SER A 265 30.50 16.29 1.82
C SER A 265 32.01 16.33 2.09
N THR A 266 32.41 15.54 3.08
CA THR A 266 33.75 15.49 3.67
C THR A 266 34.36 14.09 3.67
N ASP A 267 33.62 13.08 3.22
CA ASP A 267 33.98 11.66 3.24
C ASP A 267 34.37 11.09 1.86
N GLY A 268 34.53 11.95 0.86
CA GLY A 268 34.81 11.55 -0.52
C GLY A 268 33.57 11.42 -1.42
N THR A 269 32.36 11.68 -0.92
CA THR A 269 31.11 11.57 -1.70
C THR A 269 31.15 12.36 -3.01
N HIS A 270 31.62 13.61 -2.98
CA HIS A 270 31.65 14.48 -4.15
C HIS A 270 32.61 13.95 -5.23
N GLU A 271 33.77 13.45 -4.82
CA GLU A 271 34.78 12.86 -5.69
C GLU A 271 34.24 11.58 -6.37
N LEU A 272 33.48 10.78 -5.61
CA LEU A 272 32.81 9.58 -6.14
C LEU A 272 31.71 9.90 -7.15
N LEU A 273 30.93 10.95 -6.92
CA LEU A 273 29.97 11.45 -7.88
C LEU A 273 30.68 11.98 -9.14
N GLY A 274 31.77 12.74 -8.98
CA GLY A 274 32.58 13.26 -10.09
C GLY A 274 33.19 12.15 -10.96
N GLY A 275 33.66 11.07 -10.33
CA GLY A 275 34.14 9.85 -11.00
C GLY A 275 33.06 9.14 -11.83
N GLN A 276 31.78 9.42 -11.57
CA GLN A 276 30.63 8.89 -12.31
C GLN A 276 29.92 9.96 -13.18
N SER A 277 30.59 11.08 -13.47
CA SER A 277 30.02 12.20 -14.23
C SER A 277 29.33 11.81 -15.55
N ALA A 278 29.80 10.78 -16.25
CA ALA A 278 29.17 10.27 -17.47
C ALA A 278 27.74 9.71 -17.25
N LYS A 279 27.40 9.33 -16.01
CA LYS A 279 26.05 8.85 -15.62
C LYS A 279 25.16 9.99 -15.09
N LEU A 280 25.73 11.16 -14.81
CA LEU A 280 25.05 12.29 -14.22
C LEU A 280 24.67 13.31 -15.29
N ALA A 281 23.50 13.91 -15.14
CA ALA A 281 23.08 15.05 -15.94
C ALA A 281 23.66 16.37 -15.42
N ALA A 282 23.82 16.47 -14.11
CA ALA A 282 24.46 17.58 -13.44
C ALA A 282 25.03 17.11 -12.09
N LEU A 283 26.10 17.75 -11.65
CA LEU A 283 26.69 17.59 -10.33
C LEU A 283 26.99 18.98 -9.78
N GLU A 284 26.37 19.30 -8.66
CA GLU A 284 26.56 20.55 -7.95
C GLU A 284 27.19 20.30 -6.58
N ARG A 285 27.89 21.33 -6.08
CA ARG A 285 28.40 21.34 -4.71
C ARG A 285 27.98 22.64 -4.04
N ILE A 286 27.15 22.53 -3.01
CA ILE A 286 26.72 23.66 -2.19
C ILE A 286 27.51 23.59 -0.88
N ALA A 287 28.41 24.55 -0.69
CA ALA A 287 29.13 24.70 0.57
C ALA A 287 28.11 25.09 1.65
N THR A 288 27.82 24.14 2.57
CA THR A 288 27.00 24.26 3.78
C THR A 288 25.84 25.26 3.65
N PRO A 289 24.59 24.83 3.46
CA PRO A 289 23.47 25.76 3.34
C PRO A 289 23.45 26.72 4.53
N LEU A 290 23.35 28.02 4.25
CA LEU A 290 23.13 29.03 5.29
C LEU A 290 21.83 28.64 6.00
N VAL A 291 21.94 28.20 7.25
CA VAL A 291 20.80 27.98 8.13
C VAL A 291 20.17 29.36 8.30
N ALA A 292 18.94 29.55 7.84
CA ALA A 292 18.21 30.78 8.11
C ALA A 292 18.01 30.94 9.63
N ASP A 293 17.80 32.17 10.12
CA ASP A 293 17.68 32.47 11.56
C ASP A 293 16.57 31.68 12.27
N ASP A 294 15.67 31.03 11.54
CA ASP A 294 14.60 30.15 12.04
C ASP A 294 14.98 28.65 12.08
N GLY A 295 16.22 28.29 11.76
CA GLY A 295 16.70 26.91 11.74
C GLY A 295 16.35 26.12 10.48
N LYS A 296 15.75 26.75 9.45
CA LYS A 296 15.36 26.07 8.22
C LYS A 296 16.40 26.20 7.11
N PHE A 297 16.45 25.14 6.31
CA PHE A 297 17.19 25.04 5.05
C PHE A 297 16.41 25.69 3.88
N ASP A 298 15.69 26.80 4.11
CA ASP A 298 14.73 27.35 3.14
C ASP A 298 15.40 27.68 1.79
N SER A 299 16.61 28.26 1.83
CA SER A 299 17.38 28.54 0.60
C SER A 299 17.74 27.28 -0.20
N PHE A 300 18.00 26.17 0.48
CA PHE A 300 18.30 24.90 -0.17
C PHE A 300 17.05 24.29 -0.80
N TRP A 301 15.90 24.31 -0.12
CA TRP A 301 14.68 23.77 -0.69
C TRP A 301 14.20 24.58 -1.88
N HIS A 302 14.29 25.91 -1.84
CA HIS A 302 14.05 26.75 -3.02
C HIS A 302 14.99 26.41 -4.19
N HIS A 303 16.26 26.12 -3.91
CA HIS A 303 17.16 25.64 -4.96
C HIS A 303 16.71 24.29 -5.55
N VAL A 304 16.24 23.35 -4.72
CA VAL A 304 15.66 22.08 -5.22
C VAL A 304 14.41 22.33 -6.07
N GLU A 305 13.58 23.31 -5.71
CA GLU A 305 12.42 23.74 -6.51
C GLU A 305 12.85 24.31 -7.87
N ASP A 306 13.89 25.15 -7.90
CA ASP A 306 14.43 25.74 -9.14
C ASP A 306 14.98 24.67 -10.08
N VAL A 307 15.73 23.71 -9.53
CA VAL A 307 16.22 22.56 -10.31
C VAL A 307 15.05 21.75 -10.85
N ALA A 308 14.03 21.49 -10.04
CA ALA A 308 12.84 20.79 -10.51
C ALA A 308 12.12 21.57 -11.63
N ALA A 309 11.93 22.88 -11.45
CA ALA A 309 11.29 23.77 -12.42
C ALA A 309 12.04 23.84 -13.77
N SER A 310 13.35 23.55 -13.78
CA SER A 310 14.14 23.43 -15.01
C SER A 310 13.82 22.19 -15.86
N CYS A 311 13.05 21.24 -15.30
CA CYS A 311 12.64 19.99 -15.95
C CYS A 311 11.10 19.92 -16.09
N PRO A 312 10.44 20.89 -16.77
CA PRO A 312 8.99 20.89 -16.91
C PRO A 312 8.51 19.61 -17.60
N GLY A 313 7.42 19.05 -17.09
CA GLY A 313 6.83 17.82 -17.61
C GLY A 313 7.65 16.57 -17.34
N HIS A 314 8.74 16.61 -16.56
CA HIS A 314 9.42 15.37 -16.14
C HIS A 314 8.72 14.77 -14.91
N TRP A 315 8.82 13.45 -14.75
CA TRP A 315 8.71 12.87 -13.42
C TRP A 315 9.96 13.25 -12.63
N MET A 316 9.76 13.90 -11.49
CA MET A 316 10.79 14.19 -10.53
C MET A 316 10.80 13.09 -9.46
N LEU A 317 12.00 12.72 -8.99
CA LEU A 317 12.19 11.77 -7.90
C LEU A 317 13.24 12.33 -6.93
N LEU A 318 12.82 12.73 -5.74
CA LEU A 318 13.70 13.28 -4.72
C LEU A 318 14.24 12.18 -3.80
N LEU A 319 15.56 12.03 -3.74
CA LEU A 319 16.24 10.97 -2.98
C LEU A 319 17.41 11.53 -2.17
N GLU A 320 17.63 10.95 -1.00
CA GLU A 320 18.90 11.07 -0.27
C GLU A 320 19.89 9.99 -0.71
N GLY A 321 21.20 10.26 -0.56
CA GLY A 321 22.27 9.35 -1.01
C GLY A 321 22.19 7.92 -0.47
N ASN A 322 21.64 7.76 0.73
CA ASN A 322 21.43 6.48 1.40
C ASN A 322 20.02 5.88 1.19
N GLN A 323 19.19 6.46 0.32
CA GLN A 323 17.84 5.98 0.07
C GLN A 323 17.71 5.17 -1.22
N ARG A 324 16.81 4.19 -1.24
CA ARG A 324 16.41 3.44 -2.44
C ARG A 324 14.88 3.44 -2.53
N ALA A 325 14.37 3.96 -3.64
CA ALA A 325 12.96 3.86 -3.97
C ALA A 325 12.67 2.51 -4.65
N ALA A 326 11.57 1.85 -4.28
CA ALA A 326 11.16 0.60 -4.92
C ALA A 326 9.63 0.61 -5.17
N PRO A 327 9.17 0.26 -6.38
CA PRO A 327 7.74 0.18 -6.67
C PRO A 327 7.10 -1.00 -5.93
N THR A 328 5.83 -0.85 -5.57
CA THR A 328 4.99 -1.92 -5.01
C THR A 328 4.07 -2.54 -6.05
N VAL A 329 4.00 -1.94 -7.26
CA VAL A 329 3.09 -2.30 -8.35
C VAL A 329 3.64 -1.84 -9.70
N PHE A 330 3.07 -2.31 -10.81
CA PHE A 330 3.39 -1.93 -12.20
C PHE A 330 4.82 -2.27 -12.68
N GLY A 331 5.39 -3.34 -12.13
CA GLY A 331 6.63 -3.94 -12.63
C GLY A 331 7.87 -3.58 -11.81
N PRO A 332 9.06 -4.05 -12.24
CA PRO A 332 10.25 -4.06 -11.40
C PRO A 332 11.02 -2.73 -11.36
N SER A 333 10.87 -1.86 -12.37
CA SER A 333 11.62 -0.59 -12.45
C SER A 333 10.78 0.58 -11.96
N LEU A 334 11.43 1.60 -11.38
CA LEU A 334 10.74 2.83 -10.98
C LEU A 334 10.12 3.54 -12.18
N ARG A 335 10.82 3.56 -13.31
CA ARG A 335 10.36 4.20 -14.54
C ARG A 335 9.07 3.57 -15.07
N SER A 336 9.01 2.24 -15.19
CA SER A 336 7.80 1.55 -15.64
C SER A 336 6.65 1.74 -14.66
N ALA A 337 6.94 1.77 -13.36
CA ALA A 337 5.92 1.94 -12.35
C ALA A 337 5.32 3.35 -12.37
N LEU A 338 6.14 4.39 -12.50
CA LEU A 338 5.66 5.78 -12.65
C LEU A 338 4.84 5.99 -13.92
N ALA A 339 5.20 5.33 -15.02
CA ALA A 339 4.36 5.34 -16.24
C ALA A 339 2.98 4.70 -16.00
N GLY A 340 2.91 3.60 -15.22
CA GLY A 340 1.65 2.99 -14.81
C GLY A 340 0.80 3.90 -13.91
N VAL A 341 1.45 4.65 -13.01
CA VAL A 341 0.81 5.67 -12.17
C VAL A 341 0.21 6.79 -13.02
N GLU A 342 0.97 7.31 -13.99
CA GLU A 342 0.50 8.35 -14.92
C GLU A 342 -0.69 7.86 -15.76
N ALA A 343 -0.60 6.64 -16.31
CA ALA A 343 -1.68 6.03 -17.08
C ALA A 343 -2.96 5.83 -16.23
N SER A 344 -2.81 5.71 -14.91
CA SER A 344 -3.92 5.63 -13.95
C SER A 344 -4.53 7.00 -13.61
N GLY A 345 -3.99 8.09 -14.19
CA GLY A 345 -4.47 9.46 -14.03
C GLY A 345 -3.88 10.21 -12.83
N PHE A 346 -2.77 9.74 -12.27
CA PHE A 346 -2.13 10.33 -11.09
C PHE A 346 -0.78 10.96 -11.46
N ASN A 347 -0.35 11.95 -10.67
CA ASN A 347 0.86 12.72 -10.96
C ASN A 347 1.75 12.93 -9.72
N ALA A 348 1.49 12.19 -8.63
CA ALA A 348 2.30 12.18 -7.43
C ALA A 348 2.27 10.80 -6.76
N VAL A 349 3.39 10.38 -6.17
CA VAL A 349 3.52 9.09 -5.49
C VAL A 349 4.08 9.28 -4.09
N SER A 350 3.32 8.76 -3.12
CA SER A 350 3.73 8.64 -1.73
C SER A 350 4.54 7.36 -1.48
N PHE A 351 5.41 7.40 -0.48
CA PHE A 351 6.31 6.31 -0.13
C PHE A 351 6.14 5.90 1.33
N THR A 352 6.12 4.60 1.60
CA THR A 352 6.25 4.04 2.94
C THR A 352 7.73 3.87 3.26
N GLY A 353 8.19 4.57 4.30
CA GLY A 353 9.58 4.52 4.74
C GLY A 353 9.93 3.24 5.50
N LEU A 354 11.05 2.62 5.14
CA LEU A 354 11.69 1.51 5.84
C LEU A 354 13.09 1.94 6.24
N ASP A 355 13.35 2.00 7.54
CA ASP A 355 14.68 2.30 8.08
C ASP A 355 15.41 0.99 8.34
N PHE A 356 16.52 0.77 7.63
CA PHE A 356 17.37 -0.41 7.77
C PHE A 356 18.39 -0.22 8.89
N HIS A 357 18.66 -1.30 9.61
CA HIS A 357 19.51 -1.31 10.79
C HIS A 357 20.81 -2.07 10.53
N PRO A 358 21.96 -1.57 11.02
CA PRO A 358 23.21 -2.32 10.94
C PRO A 358 23.14 -3.60 11.76
N VAL A 359 23.74 -4.67 11.25
CA VAL A 359 23.94 -5.93 11.97
C VAL A 359 25.37 -6.13 12.44
N ASP A 360 26.32 -5.58 11.69
CA ASP A 360 27.75 -5.55 12.00
C ASP A 360 28.43 -4.37 11.28
N GLY A 361 29.75 -4.22 11.46
CA GLY A 361 30.56 -3.14 10.88
C GLY A 361 31.19 -3.46 9.51
N GLY A 362 30.77 -4.54 8.86
CA GLY A 362 31.34 -5.10 7.63
C GLY A 362 30.79 -4.53 6.33
N TYR A 363 29.74 -3.69 6.38
CA TYR A 363 29.25 -3.01 5.18
C TYR A 363 30.34 -2.12 4.58
N GLY A 364 30.43 -2.13 3.26
CA GLY A 364 31.36 -1.31 2.51
C GLY A 364 30.93 -1.14 1.08
N ARG A 365 31.59 -0.21 0.37
CA ARG A 365 31.23 0.26 -0.98
C ARG A 365 31.09 -0.83 -2.05
N ALA A 366 31.78 -1.95 -1.89
CA ALA A 366 31.74 -3.06 -2.84
C ALA A 366 30.51 -3.97 -2.66
N LEU A 367 29.77 -3.82 -1.55
CA LEU A 367 28.61 -4.64 -1.22
C LEU A 367 27.33 -3.95 -1.64
N ASP A 368 26.32 -4.74 -1.98
CA ASP A 368 24.99 -4.22 -2.24
C ASP A 368 24.22 -4.02 -0.92
N ALA A 369 23.74 -2.79 -0.69
CA ALA A 369 22.99 -2.44 0.52
C ALA A 369 21.73 -3.29 0.73
N GLU A 370 20.98 -3.59 -0.35
CA GLU A 370 19.74 -4.38 -0.25
C GLU A 370 20.02 -5.84 0.08
N ALA A 371 21.11 -6.40 -0.42
CA ALA A 371 21.56 -7.74 -0.09
C ALA A 371 22.18 -7.83 1.31
N TYR A 372 22.87 -6.78 1.77
CA TYR A 372 23.58 -6.80 3.05
C TYR A 372 22.66 -6.49 4.24
N PHE A 373 21.82 -5.46 4.16
CA PHE A 373 20.93 -5.07 5.26
C PHE A 373 19.58 -5.79 5.14
N GLY A 374 19.36 -6.78 6.00
CA GLY A 374 18.07 -7.50 6.08
C GLY A 374 17.12 -6.95 7.16
N ILE A 375 17.63 -6.32 8.22
CA ILE A 375 16.81 -5.89 9.36
C ILE A 375 16.30 -4.47 9.13
N CYS A 376 14.99 -4.27 9.23
CA CYS A 376 14.35 -2.96 9.04
C CYS A 376 13.23 -2.68 10.04
N SER A 377 12.79 -1.43 10.12
CA SER A 377 11.56 -1.01 10.81
C SER A 377 10.82 0.02 9.98
N PHE A 378 9.50 0.14 10.16
CA PHE A 378 8.77 1.27 9.57
C PHE A 378 9.24 2.60 10.13
N ALA A 379 9.42 3.58 9.25
CA ALA A 379 9.89 4.91 9.63
C ALA A 379 8.92 5.57 10.63
N ARG A 380 9.49 6.11 11.71
CA ARG A 380 8.71 6.51 12.89
C ARG A 380 8.28 7.98 12.91
N SER A 381 9.00 8.86 12.22
CA SER A 381 8.68 10.28 12.24
C SER A 381 7.42 10.57 11.43
N THR A 382 6.56 11.48 11.90
CA THR A 382 5.38 11.94 11.14
C THR A 382 5.77 12.51 9.77
N ALA A 383 6.93 13.18 9.67
CA ALA A 383 7.50 13.66 8.42
C ALA A 383 7.84 12.53 7.41
N SER A 384 8.36 11.38 7.89
CA SER A 384 8.65 10.21 7.05
C SER A 384 7.41 9.38 6.69
N ARG A 385 6.29 9.58 7.40
CA ARG A 385 5.02 8.88 7.19
C ARG A 385 4.18 9.47 6.05
N HIS A 386 4.35 10.74 5.69
CA HIS A 386 3.68 11.40 4.55
C HIS A 386 4.66 11.77 3.44
N LEU A 387 5.61 10.89 3.16
CA LEU A 387 6.70 11.12 2.21
C LEU A 387 6.23 11.05 0.75
N THR A 388 5.85 12.16 0.14
CA THR A 388 5.58 12.25 -1.31
C THR A 388 6.82 12.78 -2.01
N ARG A 389 7.57 11.91 -2.68
CA ARG A 389 8.90 12.22 -3.23
C ARG A 389 9.00 12.00 -4.73
N ALA A 390 7.92 11.59 -5.38
CA ALA A 390 7.84 11.58 -6.82
C ALA A 390 6.60 12.34 -7.30
N TRP A 391 6.78 13.19 -8.30
CA TRP A 391 5.71 14.00 -8.89
C TRP A 391 6.01 14.33 -10.35
N ILE A 392 4.99 14.69 -11.13
CA ILE A 392 5.20 15.31 -12.44
C ILE A 392 5.38 16.80 -12.22
N GLN A 393 6.52 17.35 -12.64
CA GLN A 393 6.75 18.79 -12.60
C GLN A 393 5.78 19.53 -13.54
N PRO A 394 4.95 20.46 -13.04
CA PRO A 394 4.05 21.23 -13.90
C PRO A 394 4.81 22.10 -14.91
N ASP A 395 4.28 22.20 -16.14
CA ASP A 395 4.87 23.05 -17.19
C ASP A 395 4.69 24.56 -16.93
N SER A 396 3.73 24.93 -16.07
CA SER A 396 3.26 26.30 -15.91
C SER A 396 3.71 26.98 -14.62
N HIS A 397 4.23 26.24 -13.65
CA HIS A 397 4.59 26.77 -12.34
C HIS A 397 5.58 25.86 -11.60
N SER A 398 6.35 26.46 -10.69
CA SER A 398 7.20 25.72 -9.75
C SER A 398 6.37 24.99 -8.71
N VAL A 399 6.91 23.89 -8.19
CA VAL A 399 6.34 23.19 -7.02
C VAL A 399 6.88 23.82 -5.74
N GLY A 400 6.10 23.83 -4.67
CA GLY A 400 6.56 24.20 -3.34
C GLY A 400 7.04 22.97 -2.56
N LEU A 401 8.30 22.98 -2.11
CA LEU A 401 8.95 21.99 -1.28
C LEU A 401 9.51 22.60 0.02
N ALA A 402 9.86 23.89 0.04
CA ALA A 402 10.40 24.57 1.21
C ALA A 402 9.45 24.50 2.42
N ASP A 403 8.16 24.78 2.19
CA ASP A 403 7.13 24.75 3.23
C ASP A 403 6.93 23.38 3.88
N THR A 404 7.33 22.30 3.19
CA THR A 404 7.21 20.93 3.70
C THR A 404 8.56 20.31 4.08
N ALA A 405 9.64 21.09 4.05
CA ALA A 405 11.01 20.59 4.18
C ALA A 405 11.28 19.36 3.27
N GLY A 406 10.77 19.43 2.03
CA GLY A 406 10.88 18.39 1.02
C GLY A 406 10.01 17.15 1.26
N CYS A 407 9.17 17.11 2.30
CA CYS A 407 8.35 15.93 2.60
C CYS A 407 7.26 15.68 1.56
N ALA A 408 6.72 16.75 0.97
CA ALA A 408 5.69 16.64 -0.06
C ALA A 408 5.65 17.88 -0.97
N PRO A 409 5.61 17.71 -2.31
CA PRO A 409 5.47 18.82 -3.25
C PRO A 409 4.06 19.41 -3.20
N LEU A 410 3.97 20.73 -3.17
CA LEU A 410 2.73 21.51 -3.20
C LEU A 410 2.57 22.13 -4.58
N PHE A 411 1.50 21.75 -5.29
CA PHE A 411 1.17 22.31 -6.60
C PHE A 411 -0.31 22.08 -6.96
N ILE A 412 -0.83 22.92 -7.85
CA ILE A 412 -2.23 22.88 -8.27
C ILE A 412 -2.46 21.65 -9.15
N GLY A 413 -3.58 20.95 -8.92
CA GLY A 413 -3.93 19.75 -9.70
C GLY A 413 -3.14 18.50 -9.30
N ARG A 414 -2.47 18.51 -8.14
CA ARG A 414 -1.86 17.30 -7.55
C ARG A 414 -2.92 16.21 -7.34
N ARG A 415 -2.62 15.01 -7.81
CA ARG A 415 -3.40 13.78 -7.68
C ARG A 415 -2.47 12.69 -7.19
N ASP A 416 -2.53 12.40 -5.90
CA ASP A 416 -1.73 11.34 -5.28
C ASP A 416 -2.25 9.96 -5.69
N PHE A 417 -1.33 9.12 -6.13
CA PHE A 417 -1.60 7.71 -6.36
C PHE A 417 -2.07 7.04 -5.06
N PRO A 418 -3.15 6.23 -5.09
CA PRO A 418 -3.71 5.60 -3.89
C PRO A 418 -2.77 4.64 -3.17
N TYR A 419 -1.84 4.04 -3.92
CA TYR A 419 -0.91 3.05 -3.40
C TYR A 419 0.46 3.69 -3.20
N ARG A 420 1.17 3.23 -2.17
CA ARG A 420 2.49 3.75 -1.81
C ARG A 420 3.59 2.87 -2.37
N PHE A 421 4.67 3.49 -2.83
CA PHE A 421 5.94 2.80 -3.08
C PHE A 421 6.73 2.65 -1.78
N LEU A 422 7.86 1.96 -1.80
CA LEU A 422 8.76 1.86 -0.64
C LEU A 422 9.93 2.83 -0.77
N MET A 423 10.26 3.50 0.33
CA MET A 423 11.51 4.25 0.48
C MET A 423 12.38 3.52 1.50
N LYS A 424 13.46 2.88 1.06
CA LYS A 424 14.39 2.15 1.91
C LYS A 424 15.54 3.05 2.29
N SER A 425 15.72 3.35 3.57
CA SER A 425 16.79 4.19 4.10
C SER A 425 17.87 3.32 4.73
N TYR A 426 19.09 3.40 4.22
CA TYR A 426 20.22 2.63 4.73
C TYR A 426 21.05 3.43 5.72
N PRO A 427 21.61 2.78 6.74
CA PRO A 427 22.35 3.50 7.76
C PRO A 427 23.72 3.95 7.21
N LYS A 428 24.22 5.09 7.69
CA LYS A 428 25.56 5.58 7.36
C LYS A 428 26.53 5.15 8.46
N ARG A 429 27.74 4.69 8.12
CA ARG A 429 28.68 4.12 9.12
C ARG A 429 28.96 5.02 10.32
N ARG A 430 28.99 6.33 10.13
CA ARG A 430 29.19 7.31 11.22
C ARG A 430 28.06 7.37 12.26
N PHE A 431 26.92 6.71 12.00
CA PHE A 431 25.73 6.72 12.86
C PHE A 431 25.35 5.32 13.37
N LEU A 432 26.21 4.30 13.21
CA LEU A 432 25.90 2.95 13.68
C LEU A 432 26.17 2.82 15.19
N PRO A 433 25.17 2.49 16.01
CA PRO A 433 25.42 1.89 17.32
C PRO A 433 25.77 0.40 17.16
N GLU A 434 26.66 -0.12 18.01
CA GLU A 434 26.89 -1.55 18.18
C GLU A 434 25.80 -2.14 19.11
N ASP A 435 24.65 -2.59 18.57
CA ASP A 435 23.65 -3.35 19.35
C ASP A 435 23.81 -4.87 19.11
N PRO A 436 24.56 -5.59 19.97
CA PRO A 436 24.78 -7.03 19.79
C PRO A 436 23.52 -7.88 20.00
N TRP A 437 22.43 -7.30 20.52
CA TRP A 437 21.17 -8.02 20.78
C TRP A 437 20.16 -7.89 19.63
N LEU A 438 20.49 -7.13 18.58
CA LEU A 438 19.59 -6.89 17.45
C LEU A 438 19.07 -8.20 16.80
N PRO A 439 19.90 -9.23 16.53
CA PRO A 439 19.42 -10.49 15.95
C PRO A 439 18.45 -11.24 16.86
N ALA A 440 18.70 -11.25 18.17
CA ALA A 440 17.84 -11.90 19.16
C ALA A 440 16.47 -11.20 19.25
N ARG A 441 16.45 -9.86 19.15
CA ARG A 441 15.21 -9.06 19.15
C ARG A 441 14.37 -9.30 17.89
N VAL A 442 14.99 -9.44 16.71
CA VAL A 442 14.29 -9.80 15.47
C VAL A 442 13.64 -11.19 15.57
N ALA A 443 14.39 -12.19 16.05
CA ALA A 443 13.86 -13.53 16.23
C ALA A 443 12.67 -13.56 17.21
N HIS A 444 12.74 -12.77 18.29
CA HIS A 444 11.63 -12.60 19.22
C HIS A 444 10.39 -11.95 18.58
N ASN A 445 10.56 -10.85 17.85
CA ASN A 445 9.45 -10.16 17.17
C ASN A 445 8.76 -11.04 16.12
N ALA A 446 9.54 -11.78 15.33
CA ALA A 446 9.03 -12.67 14.30
C ALA A 446 8.21 -13.84 14.87
N ALA A 447 8.54 -14.30 16.09
CA ALA A 447 7.86 -15.43 16.73
C ALA A 447 6.59 -15.05 17.50
N TRP A 448 6.53 -13.84 18.08
CA TRP A 448 5.51 -13.50 19.10
C TRP A 448 4.52 -12.41 18.72
N GLY A 449 4.59 -11.83 17.51
CA GLY A 449 3.54 -10.91 17.04
C GLY A 449 3.40 -9.62 17.86
N PHE A 450 4.54 -8.99 18.15
CA PHE A 450 4.76 -7.69 18.82
C PHE A 450 4.80 -7.69 20.37
N PRO A 451 5.96 -7.34 20.98
CA PRO A 451 6.05 -6.96 22.39
C PRO A 451 5.67 -5.48 22.62
N PRO A 452 5.21 -5.09 23.82
CA PRO A 452 4.88 -3.69 24.12
C PRO A 452 6.14 -2.82 24.28
N GLY A 453 6.32 -1.82 23.41
CA GLY A 453 7.18 -0.64 23.66
C GLY A 453 8.53 -0.54 22.95
N GLY A 454 8.90 -1.48 22.06
CA GLY A 454 10.18 -1.49 21.33
C GLY A 454 10.10 -0.97 19.88
N LEU A 455 11.26 -0.86 19.20
CA LEU A 455 11.35 -0.79 17.72
C LEU A 455 10.83 -2.11 17.13
N ASP A 456 9.82 -2.03 16.26
CA ASP A 456 9.25 -3.18 15.54
C ASP A 456 10.20 -3.57 14.41
N LEU A 457 11.22 -4.33 14.77
CA LEU A 457 12.22 -4.85 13.84
C LEU A 457 11.66 -6.04 13.08
N MET A 458 11.90 -6.05 11.78
CA MET A 458 11.43 -7.04 10.82
C MET A 458 12.59 -7.46 9.91
N ASP A 459 12.54 -8.70 9.44
CA ASP A 459 13.47 -9.22 8.44
C ASP A 459 12.87 -9.03 7.03
N PHE A 460 13.46 -8.13 6.26
CA PHE A 460 13.05 -7.75 4.91
C PHE A 460 13.35 -8.85 3.89
N HIS A 461 14.28 -9.77 4.16
CA HIS A 461 14.63 -10.86 3.25
C HIS A 461 13.68 -12.06 3.36
N GLN A 462 12.73 -12.03 4.29
CA GLN A 462 11.66 -13.02 4.32
C GLN A 462 10.86 -12.95 3.01
N PRO A 463 10.63 -14.10 2.33
CA PRO A 463 10.02 -14.13 1.01
C PRO A 463 8.58 -13.58 1.00
N ASP A 464 7.92 -13.53 2.16
CA ASP A 464 6.57 -13.03 2.35
C ASP A 464 6.51 -11.69 3.12
N PHE A 465 7.62 -10.94 3.21
CA PHE A 465 7.67 -9.67 3.94
C PHE A 465 6.58 -8.68 3.49
N LEU A 466 6.44 -8.46 2.18
CA LEU A 466 5.44 -7.55 1.63
C LEU A 466 4.02 -8.08 1.86
N ASP A 467 3.83 -9.39 1.75
CA ASP A 467 2.54 -10.03 1.97
C ASP A 467 2.11 -9.85 3.44
N ARG A 468 3.01 -10.09 4.42
CA ARG A 468 2.71 -9.94 5.85
C ARG A 468 2.41 -8.50 6.28
N ASN A 469 3.08 -7.54 5.65
CA ASN A 469 2.99 -6.12 5.99
C ASN A 469 2.20 -5.32 4.96
N PHE A 470 1.35 -6.00 4.19
CA PHE A 470 0.72 -5.46 2.99
C PHE A 470 0.01 -4.13 3.23
N THR A 471 -0.87 -4.04 4.23
CA THR A 471 -1.62 -2.81 4.49
C THR A 471 -0.74 -1.64 4.94
N GLU A 472 0.31 -1.92 5.70
CA GLU A 472 1.28 -0.94 6.15
C GLU A 472 2.15 -0.45 4.98
N CYS A 473 2.67 -1.37 4.16
CA CYS A 473 3.49 -1.04 2.99
C CYS A 473 2.71 -0.28 1.91
N VAL A 474 1.52 -0.76 1.55
CA VAL A 474 0.79 -0.30 0.37
C VAL A 474 -0.14 0.87 0.65
N PHE A 475 -0.78 0.91 1.82
CA PHE A 475 -1.73 1.98 2.17
C PHE A 475 -1.22 2.90 3.28
N GLY A 476 -0.11 2.55 3.94
CA GLY A 476 0.37 3.32 5.09
C GLY A 476 -0.60 3.27 6.28
N VAL A 477 -1.38 2.18 6.45
CA VAL A 477 -2.43 2.11 7.49
C VAL A 477 -1.90 2.33 8.91
N GLY A 478 -0.63 1.99 9.17
CA GLY A 478 0.01 2.32 10.45
C GLY A 478 0.02 3.82 10.78
N VAL A 479 0.03 4.68 9.75
CA VAL A 479 -0.08 6.15 9.87
C VAL A 479 -1.53 6.56 10.09
N LEU A 480 -2.44 6.00 9.30
CA LEU A 480 -3.88 6.33 9.31
C LEU A 480 -4.55 5.99 10.64
N ARG A 481 -4.10 4.96 11.36
CA ARG A 481 -4.64 4.62 12.70
C ARG A 481 -4.43 5.75 13.71
N HIS A 482 -3.30 6.45 13.64
CA HIS A 482 -3.02 7.59 14.51
C HIS A 482 -3.91 8.79 14.15
N ASP A 483 -4.15 9.01 12.85
CA ASP A 483 -4.87 10.19 12.36
C ASP A 483 -6.40 10.03 12.41
N PHE A 484 -6.92 8.81 12.31
CA PHE A 484 -8.36 8.53 12.32
C PHE A 484 -8.88 7.96 13.66
N GLY A 485 -8.01 7.78 14.66
CA GLY A 485 -8.42 7.24 15.98
C GLY A 485 -9.03 5.83 15.91
N LEU A 486 -8.55 5.00 14.96
CA LEU A 486 -9.06 3.66 14.66
C LEU A 486 -8.37 2.53 15.43
#